data_AF-A0A1R3JNP6-F1
#
_entry.id   AF-A0A1R3JNP6-F1
#
_cell.length_a   1.000
_cell.length_b   1.000
_cell.length_c   1.000
_cell.angle_alpha   90.00
_cell.angle_beta   90.00
_cell.angle_gamma   90.00
#
_symmetry.space_group_name_H-M   'P 1'
#
loop_
_entity.id
_entity.type
_entity.pdbx_description
1 polymer ?
#
loop_
_entity_poly.entity_id
_entity_poly.type
_entity_poly.pdbx_seq_one_letter_code
_entity_poly.pdbx_strand_id
1 'polypeptide(L)'
;MVNPKISHRPTICYRPIQPSDLEILEQLHSDVFPIRYESEFFQNVVNGRDIVSWAAVDRSRPNGQSDELIGFVTARIVLAKDSEIADLLRYDSSKVDQTLVYILTLGVVDAYRNLGIATALIREVIKYASSIPACRAVYLHVISYNNPAIHLYKKMSFNCVRRLHGFYLINGQHYDSYLFVYYVNGGRSPCSPLELVTVIISCMKSGLKSVVAKLSKNEEKMVKWPKCKETRSLMSTQSKRIIKTECSGCDLLLTSNFNKSAWQQKQMKAMASSIQQVSFALFLLLLFTPSFTYGQIAPPPIMMAYHDGPVLNGNLNIVMVWYGRCGRILKNTMRNFVKSLNVGAGLEPSVSAWWHVVESYQNALPGANLAGLPAPPITVTVVKQITDTTYRYGKILTSVDVIPQMAHDATNGDPHLLPIIVTARDVTVQGLCIGKCADHGVFDLNKPYIIVGNPETECPGACGWPFHELDVGPKGVVLMPPNLNMAADAMVASLATALADTVASPQNSGFYEGNVVNPVGPGSVCRDHFGSGAFPGNPGKVLIDPASGGAFNAYGNKGRKFLLPAIWDPKSNACWTLM
;
A
#
# COMPACT_ATOMS: atom_id res chain seq x y z
N MET A 1 28.61 -18.42 20.09
CA MET A 1 29.44 -17.38 20.72
C MET A 1 28.66 -16.77 21.87
N VAL A 2 29.26 -16.75 23.07
CA VAL A 2 28.65 -16.22 24.29
C VAL A 2 28.69 -14.69 24.22
N ASN A 3 27.52 -14.05 24.17
CA ASN A 3 27.39 -12.60 24.13
C ASN A 3 27.84 -12.02 25.50
N PRO A 4 28.80 -11.09 25.59
CA PRO A 4 29.27 -10.56 26.85
C PRO A 4 28.11 -9.84 27.55
N LYS A 5 27.65 -10.40 28.67
CA LYS A 5 26.62 -9.78 29.51
C LYS A 5 27.20 -8.47 30.07
N ILE A 6 26.44 -7.40 29.93
CA ILE A 6 26.73 -6.06 30.45
C ILE A 6 27.12 -6.18 31.93
N SER A 7 28.29 -5.66 32.31
CA SER A 7 28.87 -5.75 33.65
C SER A 7 28.24 -4.79 34.67
N HIS A 8 27.38 -3.89 34.22
CA HIS A 8 26.69 -2.87 35.02
C HIS A 8 25.18 -2.93 34.80
N ARG A 9 24.40 -2.37 35.73
CA ARG A 9 22.94 -2.25 35.59
C ARG A 9 22.63 -1.04 34.71
N PRO A 10 22.10 -1.23 33.48
CA PRO A 10 21.98 -0.14 32.53
C PRO A 10 20.84 0.82 32.92
N THR A 11 21.06 2.12 32.77
CA THR A 11 20.07 3.18 33.00
C THR A 11 19.59 3.70 31.65
N ILE A 12 18.50 3.10 31.16
CA ILE A 12 18.00 3.39 29.81
C ILE A 12 17.15 4.66 29.80
N CYS A 13 17.50 5.58 28.93
CA CYS A 13 16.72 6.77 28.61
C CYS A 13 16.29 6.77 27.15
N TYR A 14 15.16 7.41 26.86
CA TYR A 14 14.61 7.54 25.51
C TYR A 14 14.58 9.01 25.12
N ARG A 15 15.04 9.33 23.91
CA ARG A 15 15.03 10.69 23.36
C ARG A 15 14.79 10.64 21.85
N PRO A 16 14.40 11.74 21.18
CA PRO A 16 14.43 11.79 19.72
C PRO A 16 15.84 11.54 19.17
N ILE A 17 15.92 11.01 17.95
CA ILE A 17 17.19 10.93 17.20
C ILE A 17 17.58 12.36 16.76
N GLN A 18 18.87 12.66 16.76
CA GLN A 18 19.44 13.97 16.48
C GLN A 18 20.52 13.88 15.38
N PRO A 19 20.93 15.00 14.74
CA PRO A 19 21.99 15.01 13.73
C PRO A 19 23.32 14.37 14.16
N SER A 20 23.68 14.48 15.44
CA SER A 20 24.88 13.85 16.02
C SER A 20 24.84 12.31 16.01
N ASP A 21 23.67 11.72 15.81
CA ASP A 21 23.47 10.28 15.84
C ASP A 21 23.69 9.62 14.47
N LEU A 22 23.96 10.38 13.40
CA LEU A 22 24.00 9.89 12.02
C LEU A 22 24.92 8.68 11.83
N GLU A 23 26.19 8.83 12.18
CA GLU A 23 27.20 7.79 11.97
C GLU A 23 26.88 6.51 12.74
N ILE A 24 26.50 6.65 14.01
CA ILE A 24 26.15 5.50 14.85
C ILE A 24 24.84 4.85 14.38
N LEU A 25 23.87 5.64 13.88
CA LEU A 25 22.63 5.11 13.35
C LEU A 25 22.86 4.27 12.10
N GLU A 26 23.68 4.76 11.16
CA GLU A 26 24.09 4.02 9.95
C GLU A 26 24.81 2.72 10.31
N GLN A 27 25.78 2.80 11.21
CA GLN A 27 26.54 1.65 11.69
C GLN A 27 25.62 0.61 12.33
N LEU A 28 24.75 1.03 13.24
CA LEU A 28 23.81 0.13 13.89
C LEU A 28 22.85 -0.53 12.92
N HIS A 29 22.37 0.19 11.89
CA HIS A 29 21.53 -0.40 10.85
C HIS A 29 22.29 -1.47 10.06
N SER A 30 23.55 -1.19 9.69
CA SER A 30 24.42 -2.17 9.01
C SER A 30 24.62 -3.44 9.83
N ASP A 31 24.71 -3.32 11.16
CA ASP A 31 24.99 -4.44 12.05
C ASP A 31 23.75 -5.28 12.38
N VAL A 32 22.57 -4.63 12.51
CA VAL A 32 21.35 -5.30 12.99
C VAL A 32 20.35 -5.65 11.88
N PHE A 33 20.46 -5.06 10.69
CA PHE A 33 19.57 -5.33 9.57
C PHE A 33 20.31 -5.96 8.38
N PRO A 34 19.72 -6.99 7.75
CA PRO A 34 20.25 -7.56 6.51
C PRO A 34 19.93 -6.72 5.25
N ILE A 35 19.15 -5.65 5.39
CA ILE A 35 18.70 -4.77 4.31
C ILE A 35 19.51 -3.48 4.38
N ARG A 36 19.97 -3.01 3.23
CA ARG A 36 20.71 -1.75 3.10
C ARG A 36 19.74 -0.60 2.84
N TYR A 37 20.03 0.53 3.46
CA TYR A 37 19.31 1.79 3.29
C TYR A 37 20.29 2.83 2.75
N GLU A 38 19.80 3.72 1.90
CA GLU A 38 20.60 4.81 1.32
C GLU A 38 20.92 5.89 2.35
N SER A 39 22.02 6.62 2.16
CA SER A 39 22.42 7.73 3.06
C SER A 39 21.32 8.79 3.24
N GLU A 40 20.50 9.03 2.21
CA GLU A 40 19.37 9.97 2.28
C GLU A 40 18.32 9.57 3.32
N PHE A 41 18.06 8.26 3.50
CA PHE A 41 17.15 7.78 4.54
C PHE A 41 17.62 8.22 5.93
N PHE A 42 18.91 8.04 6.22
CA PHE A 42 19.49 8.41 7.51
C PHE A 42 19.50 9.93 7.72
N GLN A 43 19.80 10.69 6.67
CA GLN A 43 19.70 12.15 6.68
C GLN A 43 18.26 12.62 7.00
N ASN A 44 17.25 11.98 6.43
CA ASN A 44 15.86 12.31 6.74
C ASN A 44 15.47 11.95 8.18
N VAL A 45 15.97 10.82 8.71
CA VAL A 45 15.73 10.40 10.10
C VAL A 45 16.32 11.39 11.11
N VAL A 46 17.59 11.78 10.95
CA VAL A 46 18.28 12.62 11.95
C VAL A 46 17.84 14.09 11.89
N ASN A 47 17.33 14.54 10.75
CA ASN A 47 16.80 15.89 10.55
C ASN A 47 15.28 15.98 10.76
N GLY A 48 14.59 14.87 11.03
CA GLY A 48 13.14 14.84 11.26
C GLY A 48 12.30 15.19 10.03
N ARG A 49 12.78 14.89 8.82
CA ARG A 49 12.07 15.14 7.56
C ARG A 49 11.16 13.96 7.23
N ASP A 50 9.85 14.16 7.40
CA ASP A 50 8.80 13.14 7.17
C ASP A 50 8.94 11.83 7.95
N ILE A 51 9.91 11.75 8.86
CA ILE A 51 10.20 10.60 9.71
C ILE A 51 10.23 11.07 11.16
N VAL A 52 9.44 10.41 12.01
CA VAL A 52 9.52 10.51 13.45
C VAL A 52 10.37 9.36 14.01
N SER A 53 11.18 9.65 15.01
CA SER A 53 12.17 8.69 15.48
C SER A 53 12.47 8.85 16.97
N TRP A 54 12.77 7.71 17.61
CA TRP A 54 13.18 7.65 19.01
C TRP A 54 14.41 6.76 19.14
N ALA A 55 15.39 7.24 19.92
CA ALA A 55 16.58 6.54 20.36
C ALA A 55 16.41 6.02 21.78
N ALA A 56 17.08 4.91 22.08
CA ALA A 56 17.40 4.46 23.42
C ALA A 56 18.91 4.63 23.66
N VAL A 57 19.28 5.21 24.80
CA VAL A 57 20.66 5.40 25.23
C VAL A 57 20.85 4.83 26.65
N ASP A 58 22.03 4.31 26.96
CA ASP A 58 22.38 3.92 28.32
C ASP A 58 23.26 4.99 28.98
N ARG A 59 22.66 5.76 29.88
CA ARG A 59 23.33 6.85 30.61
C ARG A 59 24.44 6.37 31.54
N SER A 60 24.47 5.07 31.84
CA SER A 60 25.49 4.48 32.71
C SER A 60 26.70 3.90 31.97
N ARG A 61 26.78 4.02 30.63
CA ARG A 61 27.97 3.64 29.88
C ARG A 61 29.18 4.50 30.27
N PRO A 62 30.36 3.90 30.54
CA PRO A 62 31.57 4.64 30.84
C PRO A 62 32.13 5.35 29.58
N ASN A 63 33.21 6.11 29.75
CA ASN A 63 34.02 6.68 28.66
C ASN A 63 33.28 7.66 27.73
N GLY A 64 32.29 8.39 28.24
CA GLY A 64 31.57 9.40 27.45
C GLY A 64 30.56 8.84 26.44
N GLN A 65 30.32 7.52 26.45
CA GLN A 65 29.35 6.86 25.57
C GLN A 65 27.91 6.90 26.11
N SER A 66 27.64 7.77 27.08
CA SER A 66 26.35 7.84 27.79
C SER A 66 25.21 8.40 26.93
N ASP A 67 25.52 8.93 25.75
CA ASP A 67 24.54 9.42 24.76
C ASP A 67 24.59 8.65 23.43
N GLU A 68 25.42 7.60 23.33
CA GLU A 68 25.51 6.75 22.15
C GLU A 68 24.29 5.82 22.06
N LEU A 69 23.73 5.65 20.85
CA LEU A 69 22.56 4.81 20.65
C LEU A 69 22.84 3.34 20.96
N ILE A 70 21.90 2.72 21.65
CA ILE A 70 21.84 1.27 21.87
C ILE A 70 20.55 0.66 21.30
N GLY A 71 19.63 1.50 20.83
CA GLY A 71 18.42 1.08 20.15
C GLY A 71 17.71 2.26 19.52
N PHE A 72 16.85 1.97 18.55
CA PHE A 72 16.14 3.00 17.80
C PHE A 72 14.84 2.45 17.23
N VAL A 73 13.90 3.36 16.96
CA VAL A 73 12.74 3.10 16.11
C VAL A 73 12.51 4.32 15.23
N THR A 74 12.23 4.10 13.95
CA THR A 74 11.88 5.15 12.99
C THR A 74 10.52 4.82 12.38
N ALA A 75 9.66 5.82 12.24
CA ALA A 75 8.33 5.66 11.67
C ALA A 75 7.95 6.89 10.84
N ARG A 76 7.00 6.72 9.92
CA ARG A 76 6.44 7.83 9.13
C ARG A 76 4.93 7.83 9.17
N ILE A 77 4.32 9.00 8.97
CA ILE A 77 2.88 9.10 8.77
C ILE A 77 2.58 8.82 7.30
N VAL A 78 1.56 8.01 7.04
CA VAL A 78 1.06 7.69 5.69
C VAL A 78 -0.45 7.97 5.67
N LEU A 79 -0.99 8.48 4.57
CA LEU A 79 -2.44 8.58 4.40
C LEU A 79 -3.03 7.17 4.27
N ALA A 80 -4.13 6.89 4.94
CA ALA A 80 -4.73 5.55 4.96
C ALA A 80 -5.10 5.07 3.55
N LYS A 81 -5.58 5.98 2.69
CA LYS A 81 -5.93 5.71 1.29
C LYS A 81 -4.73 5.32 0.41
N ASP A 82 -3.54 5.79 0.73
CA ASP A 82 -2.31 5.55 -0.04
C ASP A 82 -1.52 4.35 0.52
N SER A 83 -2.09 3.64 1.50
CA SER A 83 -1.45 2.50 2.17
C SER A 83 -1.90 1.16 1.61
N GLU A 84 -1.01 0.17 1.61
CA GLU A 84 -1.29 -1.21 1.20
C GLU A 84 -2.28 -1.97 2.12
N ILE A 85 -2.67 -1.32 3.23
CA ILE A 85 -3.64 -1.80 4.21
C ILE A 85 -4.94 -0.99 4.21
N ALA A 86 -5.17 -0.15 3.18
CA ALA A 86 -6.41 0.61 3.03
C ALA A 86 -7.65 -0.31 3.11
N ASP A 87 -7.54 -1.51 2.54
CA ASP A 87 -8.56 -2.56 2.55
C ASP A 87 -8.78 -3.19 3.93
N LEU A 88 -7.80 -3.08 4.83
CA LEU A 88 -7.84 -3.61 6.20
C LEU A 88 -8.29 -2.58 7.24
N LEU A 89 -8.74 -1.40 6.81
CA LEU A 89 -9.34 -0.40 7.68
C LEU A 89 -10.83 -0.30 7.36
N ARG A 90 -11.67 -0.35 8.39
CA ARG A 90 -13.07 0.06 8.25
C ARG A 90 -13.11 1.57 7.98
N TYR A 91 -13.04 1.92 6.69
CA TYR A 91 -13.05 3.30 6.22
C TYR A 91 -14.43 3.91 6.47
N ASP A 92 -14.45 5.00 7.22
CA ASP A 92 -15.62 5.86 7.33
C ASP A 92 -15.55 6.82 6.14
N SER A 93 -16.38 6.59 5.12
CA SER A 93 -16.38 7.33 3.85
C SER A 93 -16.62 8.83 4.01
N SER A 94 -17.00 9.27 5.21
CA SER A 94 -17.16 10.69 5.56
C SER A 94 -15.85 11.39 5.99
N LYS A 95 -14.73 10.67 6.19
CA LYS A 95 -13.47 11.24 6.72
C LYS A 95 -12.28 10.94 5.81
N VAL A 96 -11.98 11.86 4.90
CA VAL A 96 -10.97 11.74 3.84
C VAL A 96 -9.51 11.81 4.31
N ASP A 97 -9.27 12.29 5.55
CA ASP A 97 -7.93 12.62 6.05
C ASP A 97 -7.38 11.60 7.06
N GLN A 98 -7.86 10.35 7.03
CA GLN A 98 -7.37 9.32 7.97
C GLN A 98 -5.90 8.99 7.67
N THR A 99 -5.11 8.85 8.74
CA THR A 99 -3.68 8.55 8.64
C THR A 99 -3.32 7.24 9.33
N LEU A 100 -2.11 6.77 9.06
CA LEU A 100 -1.49 5.60 9.63
C LEU A 100 -0.05 5.93 10.00
N VAL A 101 0.49 5.19 10.97
CA VAL A 101 1.93 5.26 11.29
C VAL A 101 2.59 3.97 10.82
N TYR A 102 3.53 4.09 9.88
CA TYR A 102 4.32 2.97 9.38
C TYR A 102 5.68 2.91 10.09
N ILE A 103 5.97 1.83 10.81
CA ILE A 103 7.31 1.62 11.39
C ILE A 103 8.23 1.12 10.28
N LEU A 104 9.27 1.91 10.01
CA LEU A 104 10.27 1.66 8.97
C LEU A 104 11.36 0.70 9.48
N THR A 105 11.98 1.02 10.62
CA THR A 105 13.04 0.23 11.24
C THR A 105 12.92 0.24 12.77
N LEU A 106 13.29 -0.87 13.40
CA LEU A 106 13.34 -1.06 14.84
C LEU A 106 14.53 -1.95 15.20
N GLY A 107 15.54 -1.38 15.86
CA GLY A 107 16.78 -2.09 16.20
C GLY A 107 17.14 -1.93 17.68
N VAL A 108 17.78 -2.95 18.24
CA VAL A 108 18.45 -2.90 19.55
C VAL A 108 19.76 -3.68 19.42
N VAL A 109 20.86 -3.09 19.89
CA VAL A 109 22.17 -3.75 19.90
C VAL A 109 22.13 -5.06 20.67
N ASP A 110 22.89 -6.04 20.21
CA ASP A 110 22.83 -7.42 20.70
C ASP A 110 23.00 -7.54 22.22
N ALA A 111 23.91 -6.76 22.80
CA ALA A 111 24.19 -6.78 24.24
C ALA A 111 23.00 -6.28 25.11
N TYR A 112 22.11 -5.46 24.54
CA TYR A 112 20.98 -4.84 25.24
C TYR A 112 19.62 -5.47 24.85
N ARG A 113 19.61 -6.53 24.04
CA ARG A 113 18.39 -7.29 23.72
C ARG A 113 17.83 -7.96 24.97
N ASN A 114 16.53 -8.25 24.96
CA ASN A 114 15.79 -8.86 26.07
C ASN A 114 15.69 -8.02 27.37
N LEU A 115 16.05 -6.74 27.34
CA LEU A 115 15.87 -5.79 28.46
C LEU A 115 14.57 -4.97 28.36
N GLY A 116 13.70 -5.28 27.39
CA GLY A 116 12.43 -4.56 27.19
C GLY A 116 12.52 -3.24 26.42
N ILE A 117 13.72 -2.88 25.91
CA ILE A 117 13.96 -1.64 25.15
C ILE A 117 13.08 -1.55 23.91
N ALA A 118 13.05 -2.60 23.08
CA ALA A 118 12.21 -2.62 21.88
C ALA A 118 10.71 -2.45 22.21
N THR A 119 10.26 -3.03 23.33
CA THR A 119 8.89 -2.86 23.82
C THR A 119 8.61 -1.41 24.24
N ALA A 120 9.56 -0.75 24.89
CA ALA A 120 9.42 0.67 25.24
C ALA A 120 9.41 1.57 24.00
N LEU A 121 10.28 1.32 23.02
CA LEU A 121 10.33 2.06 21.76
C LEU A 121 9.01 1.94 20.97
N ILE A 122 8.47 0.73 20.82
CA ILE A 122 7.16 0.53 20.17
C ILE A 122 6.04 1.24 20.96
N ARG A 123 6.10 1.29 22.30
CA ARG A 123 5.13 2.04 23.10
C ARG A 123 5.17 3.54 22.82
N GLU A 124 6.35 4.13 22.61
CA GLU A 124 6.46 5.53 22.18
C GLU A 124 5.79 5.75 20.82
N VAL A 125 5.97 4.85 19.86
CA VAL A 125 5.28 4.91 18.56
C VAL A 125 3.76 4.80 18.71
N ILE A 126 3.27 3.85 19.52
CA ILE A 126 1.82 3.69 19.77
C ILE A 126 1.25 4.93 20.47
N LYS A 127 1.98 5.49 21.44
CA LYS A 127 1.60 6.72 22.14
C LYS A 127 1.53 7.90 21.18
N TYR A 128 2.52 8.05 20.30
CA TYR A 128 2.54 9.05 19.25
C TYR A 128 1.34 8.89 18.29
N ALA A 129 1.12 7.68 17.77
CA ALA A 129 -0.01 7.37 16.89
C ALA A 129 -1.37 7.66 17.57
N SER A 130 -1.50 7.32 18.86
CA SER A 130 -2.71 7.59 19.65
C SER A 130 -2.93 9.08 19.91
N SER A 131 -1.87 9.90 19.88
CA SER A 131 -1.97 11.36 20.03
C SER A 131 -2.50 12.07 18.78
N ILE A 132 -2.46 11.41 17.61
CA ILE A 132 -2.93 11.96 16.34
C ILE A 132 -4.39 11.55 16.12
N PRO A 133 -5.38 12.46 16.22
CA PRO A 133 -6.80 12.09 16.17
C PRO A 133 -7.24 11.39 14.87
N ALA A 134 -6.58 11.73 13.77
CA ALA A 134 -6.83 11.15 12.45
C ALA A 134 -6.17 9.77 12.24
N CYS A 135 -5.20 9.39 13.09
CA CYS A 135 -4.47 8.14 12.92
C CYS A 135 -5.33 6.94 13.33
N ARG A 136 -5.35 5.88 12.52
CA ARG A 136 -6.19 4.69 12.74
C ARG A 136 -5.43 3.41 13.05
N ALA A 137 -4.16 3.32 12.65
CA ALA A 137 -3.34 2.16 12.99
C ALA A 137 -1.84 2.47 12.93
N VAL A 138 -1.07 1.62 13.62
CA VAL A 138 0.35 1.45 13.45
C VAL A 138 0.56 0.14 12.69
N TYR A 139 1.37 0.13 11.64
CA TYR A 139 1.66 -1.10 10.90
C TYR A 139 3.13 -1.22 10.50
N LEU A 140 3.55 -2.44 10.19
CA LEU A 140 4.94 -2.77 9.85
C LEU A 140 5.05 -4.10 9.12
N HIS A 141 6.20 -4.28 8.49
CA HIS A 141 6.63 -5.54 7.92
C HIS A 141 7.70 -6.22 8.77
N VAL A 142 7.65 -7.55 8.84
CA VAL A 142 8.69 -8.35 9.50
C VAL A 142 9.03 -9.57 8.65
N ILE A 143 10.31 -9.78 8.41
CA ILE A 143 10.79 -10.92 7.64
C ILE A 143 10.40 -12.26 8.29
N SER A 144 9.98 -13.22 7.48
CA SER A 144 9.23 -14.40 7.94
C SER A 144 10.00 -15.30 8.89
N TYR A 145 11.34 -15.30 8.82
CA TYR A 145 12.21 -16.09 9.69
C TYR A 145 12.60 -15.35 10.99
N ASN A 146 12.26 -14.07 11.16
CA ASN A 146 12.58 -13.31 12.36
C ASN A 146 11.57 -13.59 13.49
N ASN A 147 11.65 -14.81 14.03
CA ASN A 147 10.80 -15.28 15.13
C ASN A 147 10.81 -14.37 16.37
N PRO A 148 11.97 -13.80 16.81
CA PRO A 148 11.99 -12.87 17.93
C PRO A 148 11.12 -11.63 17.71
N ALA A 149 11.21 -11.01 16.53
CA ALA A 149 10.39 -9.84 16.20
C ALA A 149 8.91 -10.20 16.06
N ILE A 150 8.59 -11.31 15.39
CA ILE A 150 7.21 -11.82 15.28
C ILE A 150 6.59 -12.03 16.67
N HIS A 151 7.34 -12.63 17.61
CA HIS A 151 6.88 -12.83 18.97
C HIS A 151 6.70 -11.50 19.72
N LEU A 152 7.62 -10.55 19.56
CA LEU A 152 7.52 -9.21 20.13
C LEU A 152 6.24 -8.50 19.67
N TYR A 153 5.97 -8.46 18.36
CA TYR A 153 4.80 -7.78 17.82
C TYR A 153 3.49 -8.45 18.28
N LYS A 154 3.41 -9.78 18.27
CA LYS A 154 2.27 -10.52 18.83
C LYS A 154 2.06 -10.24 20.32
N LYS A 155 3.14 -10.21 21.11
CA LYS A 155 3.11 -9.86 22.55
C LYS A 155 2.60 -8.44 22.79
N MET A 156 2.84 -7.54 21.84
CA MET A 156 2.35 -6.16 21.86
C MET A 156 0.99 -5.99 21.16
N SER A 157 0.26 -7.08 20.94
CA SER A 157 -1.09 -7.11 20.35
C SER A 157 -1.18 -6.57 18.92
N PHE A 158 -0.08 -6.57 18.17
CA PHE A 158 -0.17 -6.41 16.73
C PHE A 158 -0.74 -7.70 16.11
N ASN A 159 -1.68 -7.55 15.20
CA ASN A 159 -2.30 -8.65 14.47
C ASN A 159 -1.52 -8.93 13.20
N CYS A 160 -1.15 -10.18 12.96
CA CYS A 160 -0.59 -10.62 11.68
C CYS A 160 -1.74 -10.73 10.67
N VAL A 161 -1.80 -9.83 9.70
CA VAL A 161 -2.95 -9.70 8.79
C VAL A 161 -2.70 -10.33 7.43
N ARG A 162 -1.45 -10.36 6.96
CA ARG A 162 -1.09 -10.85 5.62
C ARG A 162 0.32 -11.44 5.63
N ARG A 163 0.55 -12.49 4.83
CA ARG A 163 1.88 -12.96 4.44
C ARG A 163 2.14 -12.48 3.02
N LEU A 164 3.28 -11.85 2.80
CA LEU A 164 3.73 -11.33 1.51
C LEU A 164 4.88 -12.22 1.04
N HIS A 165 4.67 -12.94 -0.06
CA HIS A 165 5.66 -13.87 -0.58
C HIS A 165 6.80 -13.14 -1.30
N GLY A 166 8.04 -13.53 -1.03
CA GLY A 166 9.23 -12.99 -1.68
C GLY A 166 9.47 -11.48 -1.50
N PHE A 167 8.89 -10.89 -0.44
CA PHE A 167 8.89 -9.45 -0.16
C PHE A 167 10.30 -8.86 0.05
N TYR A 168 11.19 -9.60 0.71
CA TYR A 168 12.56 -9.16 0.95
C TYR A 168 13.53 -9.87 0.01
N LEU A 169 14.44 -9.11 -0.60
CA LEU A 169 15.59 -9.64 -1.33
C LEU A 169 16.85 -9.38 -0.49
N ILE A 170 17.47 -10.45 0.02
CA ILE A 170 18.68 -10.37 0.83
C ILE A 170 19.71 -11.31 0.22
N ASN A 171 20.84 -10.77 -0.19
CA ASN A 171 21.94 -11.51 -0.83
C ASN A 171 21.47 -12.39 -2.01
N GLY A 172 20.56 -11.87 -2.84
CA GLY A 172 20.03 -12.59 -4.00
C GLY A 172 18.99 -13.67 -3.68
N GLN A 173 18.62 -13.86 -2.42
CA GLN A 173 17.58 -14.79 -2.00
C GLN A 173 16.32 -14.07 -1.55
N HIS A 174 15.17 -14.58 -1.98
CA HIS A 174 13.87 -14.07 -1.59
C HIS A 174 13.43 -14.63 -0.22
N TYR A 175 12.86 -13.75 0.59
CA TYR A 175 12.27 -14.10 1.88
C TYR A 175 10.90 -13.47 2.01
N ASP A 176 9.97 -14.23 2.57
CA ASP A 176 8.62 -13.74 2.82
C ASP A 176 8.61 -12.70 3.94
N SER A 177 7.56 -11.89 3.98
CA SER A 177 7.28 -10.93 5.04
C SER A 177 5.91 -11.20 5.66
N TYR A 178 5.75 -10.87 6.93
CA TYR A 178 4.46 -10.77 7.58
C TYR A 178 4.13 -9.30 7.82
N LEU A 179 2.91 -8.93 7.46
CA LEU A 179 2.35 -7.62 7.73
C LEU A 179 1.63 -7.65 9.08
N PHE A 180 2.03 -6.75 9.97
CA PHE A 180 1.48 -6.61 11.31
C PHE A 180 0.79 -5.27 11.49
N VAL A 181 -0.40 -5.28 12.11
CA VAL A 181 -1.22 -4.07 12.33
C VAL A 181 -1.71 -3.98 13.76
N TYR A 182 -1.55 -2.80 14.38
CA TYR A 182 -2.10 -2.42 15.68
C TYR A 182 -3.03 -1.22 15.51
N TYR A 183 -4.33 -1.40 15.79
CA TYR A 183 -5.31 -0.34 15.59
C TYR A 183 -5.33 0.66 16.76
N VAL A 184 -5.47 1.95 16.45
CA VAL A 184 -5.59 3.07 17.41
C VAL A 184 -6.79 3.95 17.06
N ASN A 185 -7.24 4.78 18.02
CA ASN A 185 -8.29 5.80 17.83
C ASN A 185 -9.54 5.29 17.07
N GLY A 186 -10.01 4.09 17.42
CA GLY A 186 -11.20 3.48 16.83
C GLY A 186 -11.01 2.82 15.46
N GLY A 187 -9.78 2.72 14.94
CA GLY A 187 -9.47 1.88 13.79
C GLY A 187 -9.85 0.41 14.04
N ARG A 188 -10.33 -0.28 13.01
CA ARG A 188 -10.77 -1.67 13.09
C ARG A 188 -10.50 -2.39 11.78
N SER A 189 -10.19 -3.68 11.88
CA SER A 189 -10.21 -4.62 10.75
C SER A 189 -11.62 -4.72 10.15
N PRO A 190 -11.79 -4.93 8.84
CA PRO A 190 -13.06 -5.36 8.26
C PRO A 190 -13.46 -6.66 8.95
N CYS A 191 -14.62 -6.67 9.61
CA CYS A 191 -15.11 -7.89 10.22
C CYS A 191 -15.45 -8.88 9.10
N SER A 192 -14.85 -10.08 9.14
CA SER A 192 -15.50 -11.24 8.55
C SER A 192 -16.87 -11.43 9.24
N PRO A 193 -17.94 -11.80 8.52
CA PRO A 193 -19.23 -12.14 9.13
C PRO A 193 -19.09 -13.18 10.25
N LEU A 194 -18.10 -14.08 10.13
CA LEU A 194 -17.76 -15.07 11.16
C LEU A 194 -17.20 -14.44 12.44
N GLU A 195 -16.44 -13.34 12.35
CA GLU A 195 -15.95 -12.64 13.54
C GLU A 195 -17.05 -11.88 14.28
N LEU A 196 -18.04 -11.34 13.56
CA LEU A 196 -19.23 -10.76 14.17
C LEU A 196 -20.00 -11.82 14.97
N VAL A 197 -20.14 -13.03 14.41
CA VAL A 197 -20.71 -14.19 15.10
C VAL A 197 -19.84 -14.60 16.29
N THR A 198 -18.52 -14.54 16.18
CA THR A 198 -17.60 -14.89 17.29
C THR A 198 -17.68 -13.88 18.43
N VAL A 199 -17.80 -12.58 18.12
CA VAL A 199 -18.03 -11.49 19.08
C VAL A 199 -19.41 -11.61 19.70
N ILE A 200 -20.45 -11.94 18.92
CA ILE A 200 -21.80 -12.19 19.43
C ILE A 200 -21.81 -13.42 20.34
N ILE A 201 -21.16 -14.53 19.95
CA ILE A 201 -21.02 -15.73 20.77
C ILE A 201 -20.22 -15.45 22.04
N SER A 202 -19.18 -14.61 21.98
CA SER A 202 -18.36 -14.22 23.14
C SER A 202 -19.14 -13.28 24.09
N CYS A 203 -19.90 -12.33 23.55
CA CYS A 203 -20.84 -11.49 24.30
C CYS A 203 -21.98 -12.31 24.91
N MET A 204 -22.50 -13.30 24.20
CA MET A 204 -23.50 -14.24 24.72
C MET A 204 -22.89 -15.14 25.80
N LYS A 205 -21.68 -15.67 25.64
CA LYS A 205 -20.97 -16.45 26.68
C LYS A 205 -20.69 -15.60 27.92
N SER A 206 -20.32 -14.33 27.76
CA SER A 206 -20.08 -13.39 28.87
C SER A 206 -21.39 -12.95 29.54
N GLY A 207 -22.45 -12.75 28.75
CA GLY A 207 -23.81 -12.50 29.23
C GLY A 207 -24.38 -13.68 30.00
N LEU A 208 -24.20 -14.92 29.50
CA LEU A 208 -24.55 -16.15 30.20
C LEU A 208 -23.78 -16.32 31.50
N LYS A 209 -22.46 -16.03 31.53
CA LYS A 209 -21.69 -16.03 32.78
C LYS A 209 -22.20 -14.99 33.79
N SER A 210 -22.61 -13.80 33.32
CA SER A 210 -23.20 -12.74 34.15
C SER A 210 -24.59 -13.11 34.68
N VAL A 211 -25.40 -13.79 33.87
CA VAL A 211 -26.73 -14.29 34.25
C VAL A 211 -26.63 -15.48 35.20
N VAL A 212 -25.68 -16.39 34.99
CA VAL A 212 -25.38 -17.50 35.93
C VAL A 212 -24.87 -16.96 37.27
N ALA A 213 -24.00 -15.94 37.26
CA ALA A 213 -23.55 -15.26 38.49
C ALA A 213 -24.65 -14.46 39.21
N LYS A 214 -25.68 -14.01 38.49
CA LYS A 214 -26.89 -13.37 39.06
C LYS A 214 -27.91 -14.38 39.58
N LEU A 215 -28.02 -15.55 38.95
CA LEU A 215 -28.87 -16.65 39.40
C LEU A 215 -28.29 -17.33 40.65
N SER A 216 -26.97 -17.51 40.73
CA SER A 216 -26.31 -18.02 41.94
C SER A 216 -26.40 -17.03 43.12
N LYS A 217 -26.48 -15.73 42.86
CA LYS A 217 -26.72 -14.69 43.88
C LYS A 217 -28.18 -14.60 44.36
N ASN A 218 -29.13 -15.18 43.63
CA ASN A 218 -30.54 -15.18 44.00
C ASN A 218 -30.93 -16.39 44.87
N GLU A 219 -30.13 -17.47 44.91
CA GLU A 219 -30.35 -18.58 45.84
C GLU A 219 -29.88 -18.28 47.29
N GLU A 220 -29.02 -17.28 47.50
CA GLU A 220 -28.61 -16.83 48.86
C GLU A 220 -29.61 -15.86 49.54
N LYS A 221 -30.68 -15.45 48.85
CA LYS A 221 -31.72 -14.54 49.39
C LYS A 221 -33.08 -15.20 49.50
N MET A 222 -33.19 -16.39 50.10
CA MET A 222 -34.50 -16.87 50.57
C MET A 222 -34.42 -17.92 51.69
N VAL A 223 -33.71 -17.63 52.78
CA VAL A 223 -33.99 -18.23 54.10
C VAL A 223 -33.71 -17.21 55.20
N LYS A 224 -34.77 -16.66 55.82
CA LYS A 224 -34.80 -16.28 57.25
C LYS A 224 -36.25 -16.13 57.71
N TRP A 225 -36.67 -17.07 58.54
CA TRP A 225 -37.97 -17.10 59.22
C TRP A 225 -38.06 -15.97 60.27
N PRO A 226 -39.24 -15.39 60.52
CA PRO A 226 -39.42 -14.29 61.46
C PRO A 226 -39.50 -14.79 62.91
N LYS A 227 -38.92 -14.07 63.86
CA LYS A 227 -39.42 -14.09 65.24
C LYS A 227 -39.26 -12.75 65.95
N CYS A 228 -40.40 -12.30 66.45
CA CYS A 228 -40.65 -11.09 67.22
C CYS A 228 -39.91 -11.06 68.57
N LYS A 229 -39.42 -9.86 68.87
CA LYS A 229 -39.40 -9.13 70.15
C LYS A 229 -39.54 -9.93 71.46
N GLU A 230 -38.49 -9.87 72.28
CA GLU A 230 -38.54 -9.93 73.75
C GLU A 230 -37.39 -9.02 74.28
N THR A 231 -37.47 -8.19 75.33
CA THR A 231 -38.57 -7.67 76.15
C THR A 231 -38.03 -6.38 76.82
N ARG A 232 -38.78 -5.28 76.69
CA ARG A 232 -38.83 -4.03 77.48
C ARG A 232 -37.61 -3.09 77.63
N SER A 233 -37.99 -1.81 77.53
CA SER A 233 -37.38 -0.54 78.01
C SER A 233 -36.15 0.04 77.28
N LEU A 234 -36.30 1.32 76.91
CA LEU A 234 -35.29 2.38 76.68
C LEU A 234 -33.90 2.01 76.08
N MET A 235 -33.77 2.36 74.80
CA MET A 235 -32.69 3.09 74.08
C MET A 235 -31.18 2.81 74.33
N SER A 236 -30.56 2.41 73.20
CA SER A 236 -29.35 2.98 72.57
C SER A 236 -27.95 2.39 72.86
N THR A 237 -27.36 1.81 71.79
CA THR A 237 -25.96 1.88 71.30
C THR A 237 -24.81 1.43 72.24
N GLN A 238 -23.73 0.74 71.85
CA GLN A 238 -23.12 0.34 70.58
C GLN A 238 -21.92 -0.61 70.91
N SER A 239 -21.44 -1.37 69.91
CA SER A 239 -20.01 -1.74 69.68
C SER A 239 -19.46 -3.12 70.12
N LYS A 240 -18.69 -3.72 69.19
CA LYS A 240 -17.52 -4.65 69.34
C LYS A 240 -17.79 -6.07 69.89
N ARG A 241 -17.06 -7.17 69.62
CA ARG A 241 -15.99 -7.65 68.70
C ARG A 241 -15.72 -9.12 69.17
N ILE A 242 -15.10 -9.96 68.32
CA ILE A 242 -14.15 -11.08 68.66
C ILE A 242 -14.65 -12.56 68.80
N ILE A 243 -14.20 -13.38 67.83
CA ILE A 243 -13.42 -14.65 67.84
C ILE A 243 -13.92 -15.95 68.57
N LYS A 244 -13.96 -17.04 67.76
CA LYS A 244 -13.36 -18.41 67.91
C LYS A 244 -14.22 -19.67 68.20
N THR A 245 -13.97 -20.66 67.32
CA THR A 245 -13.82 -22.14 67.48
C THR A 245 -15.01 -23.09 67.67
N GLU A 246 -15.00 -24.09 66.75
CA GLU A 246 -15.32 -25.53 66.82
C GLU A 246 -16.51 -26.02 67.68
N CYS A 247 -17.58 -26.59 67.09
CA CYS A 247 -17.75 -27.89 66.40
C CYS A 247 -18.03 -29.06 67.37
N SER A 248 -19.30 -29.52 67.39
CA SER A 248 -19.72 -30.93 67.45
C SER A 248 -21.22 -31.04 67.76
N GLY A 249 -21.95 -31.87 66.99
CA GLY A 249 -22.92 -32.82 67.55
C GLY A 249 -24.41 -32.57 67.36
N CYS A 250 -25.01 -33.42 66.49
CA CYS A 250 -26.32 -34.10 66.64
C CYS A 250 -27.62 -33.27 66.63
N ASP A 251 -28.80 -33.75 66.23
CA ASP A 251 -29.31 -34.87 65.41
C ASP A 251 -30.85 -34.67 65.35
N LEU A 252 -31.52 -35.47 64.49
CA LEU A 252 -32.97 -35.74 64.37
C LEU A 252 -33.85 -34.77 63.53
N LEU A 253 -34.35 -35.16 62.34
CA LEU A 253 -35.44 -36.14 62.01
C LEU A 253 -36.85 -35.58 62.36
N LEU A 254 -37.89 -35.53 61.51
CA LEU A 254 -38.34 -36.37 60.39
C LEU A 254 -39.36 -35.65 59.46
N THR A 255 -39.31 -36.07 58.18
CA THR A 255 -40.39 -36.31 57.18
C THR A 255 -41.32 -35.20 56.67
N SER A 256 -41.28 -34.96 55.35
CA SER A 256 -42.36 -35.39 54.42
C SER A 256 -41.92 -35.33 52.95
N ASN A 257 -42.45 -36.26 52.16
CA ASN A 257 -42.11 -36.58 50.77
C ASN A 257 -42.53 -35.51 49.74
N PHE A 258 -41.68 -35.22 48.75
CA PHE A 258 -42.09 -34.65 47.47
C PHE A 258 -41.44 -35.38 46.28
N ASN A 259 -42.26 -35.60 45.26
CA ASN A 259 -42.20 -36.64 44.25
C ASN A 259 -41.23 -36.30 43.08
N LYS A 260 -40.24 -37.16 42.80
CA LYS A 260 -39.18 -36.95 41.77
C LYS A 260 -39.61 -37.20 40.30
N SER A 261 -40.81 -37.73 40.04
CA SER A 261 -41.22 -38.14 38.68
C SER A 261 -41.81 -37.01 37.80
N ALA A 262 -42.38 -35.96 38.39
CA ALA A 262 -43.04 -34.89 37.62
C ALA A 262 -42.06 -33.89 36.95
N TRP A 263 -40.83 -33.78 37.45
CA TRP A 263 -39.82 -32.85 36.95
C TRP A 263 -39.09 -33.36 35.70
N GLN A 264 -38.78 -34.66 35.64
CA GLN A 264 -38.09 -35.26 34.48
C GLN A 264 -38.97 -35.26 33.22
N GLN A 265 -40.28 -35.50 33.37
CA GLN A 265 -41.21 -35.51 32.24
C GLN A 265 -41.51 -34.11 31.67
N LYS A 266 -41.38 -33.07 32.51
CA LYS A 266 -41.54 -31.66 32.10
C LYS A 266 -40.29 -31.15 31.37
N GLN A 267 -39.08 -31.59 31.76
CA GLN A 267 -37.84 -31.25 31.08
C GLN A 267 -37.69 -31.88 29.69
N MET A 268 -38.12 -33.14 29.50
CA MET A 268 -38.06 -33.80 28.19
C MET A 268 -39.02 -33.20 27.15
N LYS A 269 -40.24 -32.80 27.56
CA LYS A 269 -41.21 -32.15 26.65
C LYS A 269 -40.79 -30.72 26.26
N ALA A 270 -40.10 -30.00 27.14
CA ALA A 270 -39.56 -28.68 26.84
C ALA A 270 -38.39 -28.73 25.84
N MET A 271 -37.52 -29.75 25.94
CA MET A 271 -36.42 -29.93 24.98
C MET A 271 -36.90 -30.35 23.58
N ALA A 272 -37.92 -31.20 23.47
CA ALA A 272 -38.46 -31.63 22.18
C ALA A 272 -39.12 -30.47 21.39
N SER A 273 -39.85 -29.58 22.07
CA SER A 273 -40.46 -28.39 21.47
C SER A 273 -39.42 -27.41 20.91
N SER A 274 -38.30 -27.21 21.62
CA SER A 274 -37.22 -26.33 21.15
C SER A 274 -36.42 -26.92 19.98
N ILE A 275 -36.25 -28.24 19.90
CA ILE A 275 -35.53 -28.90 18.78
C ILE A 275 -36.35 -28.83 17.48
N GLN A 276 -37.68 -28.91 17.59
CA GLN A 276 -38.59 -28.82 16.45
C GLN A 276 -38.69 -27.39 15.91
N GLN A 277 -38.67 -26.37 16.79
CA GLN A 277 -38.66 -24.96 16.40
C GLN A 277 -37.32 -24.52 15.78
N VAL A 278 -36.19 -25.02 16.28
CA VAL A 278 -34.86 -24.72 15.72
C VAL A 278 -34.67 -25.39 14.36
N SER A 279 -35.16 -26.62 14.17
CA SER A 279 -35.08 -27.32 12.88
C SER A 279 -35.95 -26.68 11.80
N PHE A 280 -37.14 -26.18 12.15
CA PHE A 280 -38.03 -25.47 11.22
C PHE A 280 -37.48 -24.09 10.83
N ALA A 281 -36.83 -23.39 11.76
CA ALA A 281 -36.12 -22.14 11.48
C ALA A 281 -34.88 -22.35 10.59
N LEU A 282 -34.11 -23.44 10.80
CA LEU A 282 -32.98 -23.79 9.95
C LEU A 282 -33.41 -24.15 8.52
N PHE A 283 -34.54 -24.85 8.38
CA PHE A 283 -35.10 -25.25 7.08
C PHE A 283 -35.65 -24.05 6.29
N LEU A 284 -36.29 -23.09 6.97
CA LEU A 284 -36.73 -21.81 6.36
C LEU A 284 -35.54 -20.90 5.98
N LEU A 285 -34.45 -20.91 6.75
CA LEU A 285 -33.20 -20.18 6.41
C LEU A 285 -32.47 -20.78 5.19
N LEU A 286 -32.57 -22.09 4.97
CA LEU A 286 -32.00 -22.77 3.79
C LEU A 286 -32.84 -22.60 2.53
N LEU A 287 -34.16 -22.37 2.65
CA LEU A 287 -35.04 -22.07 1.51
C LEU A 287 -34.99 -20.60 1.06
N PHE A 288 -34.45 -19.71 1.90
CA PHE A 288 -34.21 -18.30 1.61
C PHE A 288 -32.71 -17.96 1.51
N THR A 289 -31.87 -18.88 1.05
CA THR A 289 -30.61 -18.46 0.43
C THR A 289 -30.96 -17.88 -0.92
N PRO A 290 -30.87 -16.55 -1.14
CA PRO A 290 -30.84 -16.07 -2.51
C PRO A 290 -29.64 -16.78 -3.12
N SER A 291 -29.79 -17.33 -4.33
CA SER A 291 -28.64 -17.61 -5.18
C SER A 291 -27.95 -16.27 -5.42
N PHE A 292 -27.14 -15.81 -4.45
CA PHE A 292 -26.20 -14.74 -4.64
C PHE A 292 -25.13 -15.35 -5.53
N THR A 293 -25.38 -15.23 -6.84
CA THR A 293 -24.29 -15.06 -7.79
C THR A 293 -23.24 -14.19 -7.14
N TYR A 294 -22.02 -14.70 -7.06
CA TYR A 294 -20.84 -14.02 -6.57
C TYR A 294 -20.68 -12.73 -7.40
N GLY A 295 -21.36 -11.66 -6.99
CA GLY A 295 -21.13 -10.34 -7.52
C GLY A 295 -19.76 -9.96 -7.03
N GLN A 296 -18.74 -10.06 -7.89
CA GLN A 296 -17.50 -9.33 -7.73
C GLN A 296 -17.90 -7.90 -7.36
N ILE A 297 -17.65 -7.50 -6.11
CA ILE A 297 -17.70 -6.09 -5.75
C ILE A 297 -16.58 -5.47 -6.55
N ALA A 298 -16.95 -4.82 -7.66
CA ALA A 298 -16.01 -4.09 -8.49
C ALA A 298 -15.26 -3.09 -7.60
N PRO A 299 -13.94 -2.89 -7.79
CA PRO A 299 -13.24 -1.79 -7.15
C PRO A 299 -14.02 -0.49 -7.38
N PRO A 300 -13.94 0.50 -6.48
CA PRO A 300 -14.55 1.80 -6.72
C PRO A 300 -14.14 2.28 -8.12
N PRO A 301 -15.09 2.81 -8.92
CA PRO A 301 -14.79 3.16 -10.29
C PRO A 301 -13.66 4.18 -10.30
N ILE A 302 -12.56 3.83 -10.98
CA ILE A 302 -11.50 4.77 -11.31
C ILE A 302 -12.19 5.96 -11.99
N MET A 303 -12.03 7.15 -11.42
CA MET A 303 -12.69 8.35 -11.93
C MET A 303 -11.65 9.30 -12.49
N MET A 304 -11.49 9.28 -13.80
CA MET A 304 -10.68 10.27 -14.50
C MET A 304 -11.48 11.56 -14.62
N ALA A 305 -11.10 12.57 -13.83
CA ALA A 305 -11.76 13.87 -13.82
C ALA A 305 -10.92 14.90 -14.58
N TYR A 306 -11.61 15.89 -15.15
CA TYR A 306 -11.01 17.08 -15.73
C TYR A 306 -10.96 18.18 -14.67
N HIS A 307 -9.81 18.86 -14.55
CA HIS A 307 -9.54 19.84 -13.49
C HIS A 307 -9.24 21.24 -14.03
N ASP A 308 -9.89 21.60 -15.14
CA ASP A 308 -9.86 22.94 -15.76
C ASP A 308 -8.49 23.42 -16.29
N GLY A 309 -7.52 22.52 -16.41
CA GLY A 309 -6.23 22.77 -17.04
C GLY A 309 -6.17 22.47 -18.53
N PRO A 310 -5.07 22.85 -19.20
CA PRO A 310 -4.95 22.68 -20.65
C PRO A 310 -4.94 21.21 -21.08
N VAL A 311 -5.35 20.96 -22.32
CA VAL A 311 -5.18 19.69 -23.05
C VAL A 311 -4.50 20.02 -24.37
N LEU A 312 -3.44 19.29 -24.72
CA LEU A 312 -2.72 19.55 -25.97
C LEU A 312 -3.56 19.14 -27.19
N ASN A 313 -3.48 19.92 -28.26
CA ASN A 313 -4.23 19.70 -29.49
C ASN A 313 -3.46 20.21 -30.72
N GLY A 314 -4.00 19.97 -31.92
CA GLY A 314 -3.44 20.48 -33.17
C GLY A 314 -2.10 19.84 -33.52
N ASN A 315 -1.04 20.66 -33.67
CA ASN A 315 0.27 20.18 -34.09
C ASN A 315 1.24 20.11 -32.91
N LEU A 316 1.74 18.92 -32.61
CA LEU A 316 2.79 18.69 -31.62
C LEU A 316 4.15 18.58 -32.31
N ASN A 317 4.94 19.64 -32.21
CA ASN A 317 6.29 19.68 -32.76
C ASN A 317 7.30 19.18 -31.71
N ILE A 318 7.78 17.95 -31.89
CA ILE A 318 8.68 17.27 -30.96
C ILE A 318 10.14 17.61 -31.27
N VAL A 319 10.90 17.89 -30.21
CA VAL A 319 12.37 17.89 -30.22
C VAL A 319 12.85 16.64 -29.49
N MET A 320 13.43 15.68 -30.23
CA MET A 320 14.01 14.48 -29.61
C MET A 320 15.45 14.73 -29.16
N VAL A 321 15.70 14.68 -27.86
CA VAL A 321 17.02 14.82 -27.26
C VAL A 321 17.54 13.43 -26.87
N TRP A 322 18.56 12.96 -27.57
CA TRP A 322 19.25 11.70 -27.26
C TRP A 322 20.42 11.99 -26.32
N TYR A 323 20.22 11.75 -25.03
CA TYR A 323 21.19 12.07 -23.99
C TYR A 323 22.01 10.84 -23.57
N GLY A 324 23.30 10.87 -23.87
CA GLY A 324 24.23 9.75 -23.75
C GLY A 324 24.34 8.90 -25.03
N ARG A 325 24.89 7.70 -24.88
CA ARG A 325 25.14 6.76 -25.99
C ARG A 325 23.89 5.94 -26.35
N CYS A 326 22.86 6.59 -26.87
CA CYS A 326 21.65 5.91 -27.37
C CYS A 326 21.94 5.16 -28.68
N GLY A 327 21.77 3.82 -28.68
CA GLY A 327 22.05 2.96 -29.83
C GLY A 327 21.13 3.20 -31.04
N ARG A 328 21.59 2.77 -32.23
CA ARG A 328 20.84 2.94 -33.50
C ARG A 328 19.46 2.28 -33.48
N ILE A 329 19.35 1.10 -32.86
CA ILE A 329 18.07 0.36 -32.75
C ILE A 329 17.09 1.19 -31.93
N LEU A 330 17.44 1.58 -30.70
CA LEU A 330 16.64 2.46 -29.84
C LEU A 330 16.17 3.72 -30.56
N LYS A 331 17.10 4.48 -31.14
CA LYS A 331 16.77 5.72 -31.89
C LYS A 331 15.80 5.47 -33.04
N ASN A 332 16.00 4.39 -33.80
CA ASN A 332 15.13 4.03 -34.91
C ASN A 332 13.75 3.61 -34.44
N THR A 333 13.65 2.74 -33.42
CA THR A 333 12.39 2.22 -32.90
C THR A 333 11.51 3.34 -32.38
N MET A 334 12.05 4.24 -31.53
CA MET A 334 11.27 5.35 -30.97
C MET A 334 10.82 6.36 -32.03
N ARG A 335 11.67 6.71 -33.02
CA ARG A 335 11.23 7.58 -34.13
C ARG A 335 10.16 6.94 -35.00
N ASN A 336 10.25 5.63 -35.26
CA ASN A 336 9.24 4.94 -36.04
C ASN A 336 7.91 4.85 -35.26
N PHE A 337 7.96 4.68 -33.94
CA PHE A 337 6.77 4.78 -33.10
C PHE A 337 6.08 6.16 -33.26
N VAL A 338 6.82 7.26 -33.06
CA VAL A 338 6.26 8.62 -33.21
C VAL A 338 5.69 8.84 -34.62
N LYS A 339 6.40 8.40 -35.66
CA LYS A 339 5.89 8.49 -37.04
C LYS A 339 4.60 7.67 -37.26
N SER A 340 4.41 6.58 -36.51
CA SER A 340 3.25 5.71 -36.63
C SER A 340 1.99 6.29 -36.00
N LEU A 341 2.09 7.33 -35.17
CA LEU A 341 0.93 8.02 -34.59
C LEU A 341 0.07 8.69 -35.68
N ASN A 342 0.71 9.22 -36.73
CA ASN A 342 0.01 9.95 -37.80
C ASN A 342 -0.38 9.08 -39.00
N VAL A 343 0.03 7.79 -39.03
CA VAL A 343 -0.05 6.97 -40.25
C VAL A 343 -0.77 5.66 -39.96
N GLY A 344 -1.92 5.47 -40.62
CA GLY A 344 -2.59 4.18 -40.67
C GLY A 344 -1.69 3.14 -41.34
N ALA A 345 -1.42 2.03 -40.65
CA ALA A 345 -0.51 0.99 -41.13
C ALA A 345 -1.11 0.14 -42.28
N GLY A 346 -2.40 0.31 -42.60
CA GLY A 346 -3.16 -0.56 -43.50
C GLY A 346 -3.40 -1.97 -42.93
N LEU A 347 -2.92 -2.21 -41.71
CA LEU A 347 -3.04 -3.43 -40.92
C LEU A 347 -3.58 -3.03 -39.56
N GLU A 348 -4.53 -3.81 -39.04
CA GLU A 348 -5.11 -3.61 -37.72
C GLU A 348 -4.71 -4.75 -36.76
N PRO A 349 -4.64 -4.48 -35.46
CA PRO A 349 -4.73 -3.17 -34.80
C PRO A 349 -3.54 -2.24 -35.12
N SER A 350 -3.78 -0.92 -35.21
CA SER A 350 -2.75 0.07 -35.59
C SER A 350 -2.35 1.05 -34.47
N VAL A 351 -1.13 1.60 -34.55
CA VAL A 351 -0.64 2.65 -33.63
C VAL A 351 -1.51 3.91 -33.73
N SER A 352 -2.00 4.26 -34.92
CA SER A 352 -2.93 5.38 -35.12
C SER A 352 -4.29 5.14 -34.44
N ALA A 353 -4.80 3.89 -34.42
CA ALA A 353 -6.03 3.57 -33.70
C ALA A 353 -5.87 3.79 -32.17
N TRP A 354 -4.70 3.46 -31.62
CA TRP A 354 -4.37 3.78 -30.23
C TRP A 354 -4.27 5.28 -30.00
N TRP A 355 -3.69 6.03 -30.95
CA TRP A 355 -3.59 7.48 -30.87
C TRP A 355 -4.96 8.17 -30.90
N HIS A 356 -5.94 7.65 -31.64
CA HIS A 356 -7.30 8.18 -31.65
C HIS A 356 -7.98 8.17 -30.26
N VAL A 357 -7.60 7.24 -29.37
CA VAL A 357 -8.09 7.27 -27.98
C VAL A 357 -7.47 8.44 -27.21
N VAL A 358 -6.20 8.74 -27.43
CA VAL A 358 -5.56 9.94 -26.86
C VAL A 358 -6.23 11.21 -27.38
N GLU A 359 -6.49 11.29 -28.69
CA GLU A 359 -7.17 12.43 -29.30
C GLU A 359 -8.59 12.64 -28.74
N SER A 360 -9.26 11.56 -28.34
CA SER A 360 -10.64 11.59 -27.81
C SER A 360 -10.80 12.41 -26.53
N TYR A 361 -9.72 12.66 -25.79
CA TYR A 361 -9.73 13.56 -24.62
C TYR A 361 -10.19 14.99 -24.96
N GLN A 362 -9.99 15.45 -26.19
CA GLN A 362 -10.51 16.74 -26.66
C GLN A 362 -12.04 16.77 -26.66
N ASN A 363 -12.70 15.64 -26.91
CA ASN A 363 -14.16 15.52 -26.89
C ASN A 363 -14.73 15.38 -25.47
N ALA A 364 -13.90 14.97 -24.51
CA ALA A 364 -14.28 14.82 -23.11
C ALA A 364 -14.27 16.14 -22.33
N LEU A 365 -13.83 17.25 -22.95
CA LEU A 365 -13.78 18.57 -22.32
C LEU A 365 -15.20 19.12 -22.04
N PRO A 366 -15.43 19.77 -20.89
CA PRO A 366 -16.70 20.44 -20.61
C PRO A 366 -17.04 21.46 -21.70
N GLY A 367 -18.26 21.39 -22.25
CA GLY A 367 -18.71 22.30 -23.30
C GLY A 367 -18.20 21.98 -24.72
N ALA A 368 -17.50 20.86 -24.92
CA ALA A 368 -17.19 20.37 -26.26
C ALA A 368 -18.49 20.02 -27.03
N ASN A 369 -18.87 20.84 -28.00
CA ASN A 369 -19.99 20.58 -28.92
C ASN A 369 -19.58 19.57 -30.02
N LEU A 370 -18.92 18.47 -29.62
CA LEU A 370 -18.42 17.42 -30.51
C LEU A 370 -19.08 16.06 -30.23
N ALA A 371 -20.21 16.05 -29.53
CA ALA A 371 -20.95 14.83 -29.21
C ALA A 371 -21.27 14.04 -30.49
N GLY A 372 -20.58 12.91 -30.69
CA GLY A 372 -20.74 12.02 -31.84
C GLY A 372 -19.81 12.27 -33.03
N LEU A 373 -18.96 13.31 -33.00
CA LEU A 373 -17.93 13.55 -34.02
C LEU A 373 -16.57 12.99 -33.57
N PRO A 374 -15.72 12.50 -34.50
CA PRO A 374 -14.33 12.17 -34.18
C PRO A 374 -13.60 13.39 -33.62
N ALA A 375 -12.73 13.19 -32.64
CA ALA A 375 -11.89 14.26 -32.14
C ALA A 375 -10.99 14.81 -33.27
N PRO A 376 -10.67 16.12 -33.27
CA PRO A 376 -9.70 16.67 -34.21
C PRO A 376 -8.36 15.93 -34.11
N PRO A 377 -7.70 15.61 -35.24
CA PRO A 377 -6.45 14.89 -35.20
C PRO A 377 -5.34 15.73 -34.56
N ILE A 378 -4.52 15.09 -33.71
CA ILE A 378 -3.32 15.67 -33.13
C ILE A 378 -2.13 15.18 -33.95
N THR A 379 -1.57 16.05 -34.78
CA THR A 379 -0.46 15.71 -35.67
C THR A 379 0.88 15.82 -34.95
N VAL A 380 1.60 14.70 -34.82
CA VAL A 380 2.85 14.63 -34.08
C VAL A 380 4.07 14.61 -35.00
N THR A 381 4.91 15.65 -34.99
CA THR A 381 6.04 15.76 -35.91
C THR A 381 7.36 15.92 -35.17
N VAL A 382 8.35 15.07 -35.46
CA VAL A 382 9.72 15.28 -34.97
C VAL A 382 10.39 16.34 -35.85
N VAL A 383 10.49 17.57 -35.34
CA VAL A 383 11.03 18.72 -36.09
C VAL A 383 12.53 18.91 -35.87
N LYS A 384 13.07 18.42 -34.75
CA LYS A 384 14.49 18.56 -34.40
C LYS A 384 14.97 17.34 -33.63
N GLN A 385 16.23 16.98 -33.85
CA GLN A 385 16.93 15.94 -33.08
C GLN A 385 18.24 16.49 -32.56
N ILE A 386 18.51 16.26 -31.28
CA ILE A 386 19.75 16.65 -30.61
C ILE A 386 20.38 15.38 -30.08
N THR A 387 21.70 15.20 -30.26
CA THR A 387 22.43 14.09 -29.64
C THR A 387 23.55 14.68 -28.80
N ASP A 388 23.58 14.31 -27.53
CA ASP A 388 24.63 14.70 -26.59
C ASP A 388 25.30 13.44 -26.04
N THR A 389 26.46 13.08 -26.56
CA THR A 389 27.25 11.94 -26.05
C THR A 389 28.31 12.36 -25.03
N THR A 390 28.37 13.66 -24.71
CA THR A 390 29.37 14.26 -23.81
C THR A 390 28.89 14.35 -22.37
N TYR A 391 27.60 14.07 -22.12
CA TYR A 391 26.97 14.13 -20.80
C TYR A 391 27.12 15.52 -20.16
N ARG A 392 26.81 16.59 -20.91
CA ARG A 392 27.03 17.99 -20.49
C ARG A 392 26.35 18.37 -19.17
N TYR A 393 25.28 17.67 -18.79
CA TYR A 393 24.52 17.89 -17.55
C TYR A 393 24.77 16.80 -16.50
N GLY A 394 25.82 15.99 -16.67
CA GLY A 394 26.14 14.86 -15.80
C GLY A 394 25.35 13.59 -16.14
N LYS A 395 25.67 12.49 -15.43
CA LYS A 395 24.98 11.20 -15.60
C LYS A 395 23.81 11.00 -14.65
N ILE A 396 23.62 11.89 -13.68
CA ILE A 396 22.48 11.88 -12.77
C ILE A 396 21.68 13.14 -13.05
N LEU A 397 20.47 12.97 -13.57
CA LEU A 397 19.59 14.06 -13.97
C LEU A 397 18.53 14.29 -12.88
N THR A 398 18.54 15.47 -12.28
CA THR A 398 17.56 15.88 -11.26
C THR A 398 16.31 16.49 -11.89
N SER A 399 15.14 16.21 -11.32
CA SER A 399 13.83 16.62 -11.86
C SER A 399 13.52 18.11 -11.67
N VAL A 400 14.14 18.75 -10.67
CA VAL A 400 13.85 20.15 -10.31
C VAL A 400 14.68 21.13 -11.12
N ASP A 401 15.96 20.83 -11.39
CA ASP A 401 16.89 21.80 -11.97
C ASP A 401 17.42 21.36 -13.34
N VAL A 402 18.02 20.17 -13.41
CA VAL A 402 18.77 19.73 -14.60
C VAL A 402 17.85 19.45 -15.78
N ILE A 403 16.78 18.69 -15.57
CA ILE A 403 15.89 18.28 -16.67
C ILE A 403 15.15 19.49 -17.26
N PRO A 404 14.58 20.42 -16.46
CA PRO A 404 14.03 21.68 -16.99
C PRO A 404 15.06 22.50 -17.78
N GLN A 405 16.31 22.58 -17.32
CA GLN A 405 17.37 23.28 -18.05
C GLN A 405 17.67 22.61 -19.40
N MET A 406 17.73 21.27 -19.44
CA MET A 406 17.91 20.53 -20.70
C MET A 406 16.77 20.78 -21.69
N ALA A 407 15.53 20.82 -21.20
CA ALA A 407 14.34 21.12 -22.00
C ALA A 407 14.40 22.55 -22.58
N HIS A 408 14.81 23.52 -21.75
CA HIS A 408 15.03 24.90 -22.17
C HIS A 408 16.09 24.99 -23.28
N ASP A 409 17.28 24.39 -23.07
CA ASP A 409 18.39 24.45 -24.03
C ASP A 409 18.06 23.74 -25.35
N ALA A 410 17.28 22.65 -25.29
CA ALA A 410 16.87 21.92 -26.49
C ALA A 410 15.93 22.73 -27.39
N THR A 411 15.04 23.49 -26.76
CA THR A 411 14.02 24.32 -27.43
C THR A 411 14.47 25.74 -27.69
N ASN A 412 15.55 26.20 -27.06
CA ASN A 412 15.96 27.61 -27.01
C ASN A 412 14.79 28.50 -26.55
N GLY A 413 13.98 27.99 -25.61
CA GLY A 413 12.80 28.67 -25.08
C GLY A 413 11.59 28.74 -26.02
N ASP A 414 11.58 28.10 -27.19
CA ASP A 414 10.42 28.10 -28.10
C ASP A 414 9.20 27.41 -27.44
N PRO A 415 8.08 28.14 -27.22
CA PRO A 415 6.89 27.60 -26.56
C PRO A 415 6.11 26.59 -27.40
N HIS A 416 6.38 26.48 -28.70
CA HIS A 416 5.67 25.58 -29.62
C HIS A 416 6.36 24.22 -29.76
N LEU A 417 7.46 23.99 -29.04
CA LEU A 417 8.25 22.77 -29.10
C LEU A 417 8.04 21.93 -27.82
N LEU A 418 7.77 20.64 -28.01
CA LEU A 418 7.72 19.65 -26.94
C LEU A 418 9.05 18.87 -26.90
N PRO A 419 9.95 19.14 -25.94
CA PRO A 419 11.18 18.37 -25.79
C PRO A 419 10.88 17.00 -25.18
N ILE A 420 11.39 15.95 -25.84
CA ILE A 420 11.36 14.57 -25.35
C ILE A 420 12.81 14.13 -25.16
N ILE A 421 13.20 13.99 -23.89
CA ILE A 421 14.54 13.62 -23.47
C ILE A 421 14.59 12.10 -23.31
N VAL A 422 15.40 11.45 -24.15
CA VAL A 422 15.62 10.01 -24.14
C VAL A 422 17.02 9.73 -23.65
N THR A 423 17.12 9.04 -22.52
CA THR A 423 18.39 8.76 -21.86
C THR A 423 19.03 7.45 -22.32
N ALA A 424 20.36 7.37 -22.23
CA ALA A 424 21.11 6.14 -22.43
C ALA A 424 21.11 5.29 -21.15
N ARG A 425 21.46 4.00 -21.27
CA ARG A 425 21.48 3.04 -20.16
C ARG A 425 22.38 3.41 -18.97
N ASP A 426 23.34 4.31 -19.17
CA ASP A 426 24.31 4.73 -18.16
C ASP A 426 23.98 6.12 -17.58
N VAL A 427 22.71 6.52 -17.64
CA VAL A 427 22.19 7.79 -17.11
C VAL A 427 21.05 7.49 -16.13
N THR A 428 21.20 8.04 -14.93
CA THR A 428 20.20 8.03 -13.84
C THR A 428 19.26 9.21 -13.97
N VAL A 429 17.97 8.96 -13.78
CA VAL A 429 16.94 10.01 -13.77
C VAL A 429 16.20 9.97 -12.43
N GLN A 430 16.28 11.07 -11.68
CA GLN A 430 15.59 11.20 -10.40
C GLN A 430 14.08 11.05 -10.58
N GLY A 431 13.46 10.19 -9.77
CA GLY A 431 12.02 9.94 -9.80
C GLY A 431 11.56 8.87 -10.79
N LEU A 432 12.44 8.39 -11.68
CA LEU A 432 12.18 7.19 -12.47
C LEU A 432 12.57 5.93 -11.67
N CYS A 433 12.18 4.75 -12.17
CA CYS A 433 12.37 3.44 -11.55
C CYS A 433 11.58 3.22 -10.24
N ILE A 434 10.83 4.22 -9.76
CA ILE A 434 9.91 4.11 -8.62
C ILE A 434 8.50 4.42 -9.12
N GLY A 435 7.77 3.39 -9.57
CA GLY A 435 6.40 3.59 -10.03
C GLY A 435 6.26 4.18 -11.45
N LYS A 436 7.34 4.72 -12.04
CA LYS A 436 7.36 5.35 -13.36
C LYS A 436 8.64 5.02 -14.14
N CYS A 437 8.53 4.93 -15.46
CA CYS A 437 9.64 4.64 -16.39
C CYS A 437 9.87 5.77 -17.41
N ALA A 438 8.89 6.65 -17.51
CA ALA A 438 8.96 7.96 -18.11
C ALA A 438 8.15 8.90 -17.22
N ASP A 439 8.48 10.17 -17.25
CA ASP A 439 7.70 11.21 -16.56
C ASP A 439 7.51 12.40 -17.49
N HIS A 440 6.53 13.23 -17.16
CA HIS A 440 6.35 14.52 -17.79
C HIS A 440 6.31 15.61 -16.72
N GLY A 441 6.79 16.79 -17.08
CA GLY A 441 6.87 17.91 -16.18
C GLY A 441 6.81 19.21 -16.93
N VAL A 442 7.04 20.31 -16.23
CA VAL A 442 7.03 21.65 -16.80
C VAL A 442 8.37 22.35 -16.64
N PHE A 443 8.71 23.20 -17.61
CA PHE A 443 9.85 24.11 -17.57
C PHE A 443 9.43 25.51 -18.04
N ASP A 444 10.25 26.52 -17.76
CA ASP A 444 9.93 27.94 -18.00
C ASP A 444 8.51 28.31 -17.48
N LEU A 445 7.73 29.05 -18.28
CA LEU A 445 6.34 29.42 -18.07
C LEU A 445 5.40 28.23 -18.38
N ASN A 446 5.47 27.16 -17.57
CA ASN A 446 4.59 25.99 -17.63
C ASN A 446 4.56 25.24 -18.99
N LYS A 447 5.71 25.19 -19.68
CA LYS A 447 5.84 24.45 -20.95
C LYS A 447 6.11 22.97 -20.64
N PRO A 448 5.39 22.02 -21.26
CA PRO A 448 5.57 20.60 -20.97
C PRO A 448 6.89 20.06 -21.54
N TYR A 449 7.47 19.09 -20.85
CA TYR A 449 8.54 18.23 -21.36
C TYR A 449 8.24 16.77 -21.01
N ILE A 450 8.86 15.83 -21.73
CA ILE A 450 8.84 14.40 -21.40
C ILE A 450 10.27 13.92 -21.21
N ILE A 451 10.49 13.07 -20.21
CA ILE A 451 11.74 12.32 -20.03
C ILE A 451 11.48 10.83 -19.97
N VAL A 452 12.31 10.05 -20.67
CA VAL A 452 12.23 8.59 -20.75
C VAL A 452 13.55 7.98 -20.27
N GLY A 453 13.46 7.15 -19.24
CA GLY A 453 14.58 6.40 -18.66
C GLY A 453 14.89 5.15 -19.49
N ASN A 454 16.17 4.84 -19.66
CA ASN A 454 16.55 3.54 -20.21
C ASN A 454 16.61 2.50 -19.08
N PRO A 455 15.80 1.42 -19.15
CA PRO A 455 15.69 0.46 -18.05
C PRO A 455 16.85 -0.52 -17.93
N GLU A 456 17.75 -0.62 -18.92
CA GLU A 456 18.72 -1.73 -19.03
C GLU A 456 19.63 -1.93 -17.81
N THR A 457 19.94 -0.86 -17.07
CA THR A 457 20.91 -0.92 -15.95
C THR A 457 20.26 -0.64 -14.59
N GLU A 458 19.37 0.35 -14.50
CA GLU A 458 18.85 0.81 -13.20
C GLU A 458 17.67 0.01 -12.68
N CYS A 459 16.72 -0.33 -13.56
CA CYS A 459 15.49 -1.00 -13.16
C CYS A 459 14.91 -1.89 -14.27
N PRO A 460 15.67 -2.88 -14.75
CA PRO A 460 15.24 -3.73 -15.85
C PRO A 460 13.97 -4.51 -15.50
N GLY A 461 13.77 -4.95 -14.25
CA GLY A 461 12.55 -5.65 -13.89
C GLY A 461 11.35 -4.74 -13.60
N ALA A 462 11.54 -3.48 -13.19
CA ALA A 462 10.42 -2.55 -13.00
C ALA A 462 9.95 -1.91 -14.32
N CYS A 463 10.89 -1.59 -15.22
CA CYS A 463 10.65 -0.79 -16.42
C CYS A 463 10.91 -1.53 -17.73
N GLY A 464 11.44 -2.76 -17.68
CA GLY A 464 11.54 -3.64 -18.83
C GLY A 464 10.33 -4.56 -19.02
N TRP A 465 9.38 -4.60 -18.08
CA TRP A 465 8.14 -5.37 -18.22
C TRP A 465 7.33 -4.91 -19.45
N PRO A 466 6.76 -5.83 -20.27
CA PRO A 466 6.70 -7.28 -20.11
C PRO A 466 7.82 -8.04 -20.82
N PHE A 467 8.90 -7.37 -21.22
CA PHE A 467 10.03 -7.94 -21.95
C PHE A 467 11.20 -8.37 -21.05
N HIS A 468 11.09 -8.10 -19.75
CA HIS A 468 11.99 -8.51 -18.71
C HIS A 468 11.17 -9.03 -17.52
N GLU A 469 11.72 -9.98 -16.78
CA GLU A 469 11.10 -10.50 -15.57
C GLU A 469 10.93 -9.40 -14.52
N LEU A 470 9.76 -9.33 -13.87
CA LEU A 470 9.47 -8.37 -12.81
C LEU A 470 10.38 -8.59 -11.59
N ASP A 471 10.94 -7.50 -11.05
CA ASP A 471 11.72 -7.53 -9.80
C ASP A 471 10.83 -7.83 -8.58
N VAL A 472 9.56 -7.39 -8.64
CA VAL A 472 8.57 -7.49 -7.55
C VAL A 472 7.20 -7.84 -8.14
N GLY A 473 6.47 -8.77 -7.51
CA GLY A 473 5.11 -9.15 -7.91
C GLY A 473 4.98 -10.56 -8.50
N PRO A 474 3.78 -10.96 -8.96
CA PRO A 474 3.55 -12.26 -9.58
C PRO A 474 4.38 -12.38 -10.86
N LYS A 475 5.28 -13.36 -10.86
CA LYS A 475 6.05 -13.73 -12.05
C LYS A 475 5.09 -14.32 -13.08
N GLY A 476 4.94 -13.67 -14.23
CA GLY A 476 4.22 -14.25 -15.35
C GLY A 476 5.03 -14.20 -16.65
N VAL A 477 4.32 -14.27 -17.78
CA VAL A 477 4.97 -14.57 -19.07
C VAL A 477 5.79 -13.37 -19.54
N VAL A 478 7.11 -13.56 -19.59
CA VAL A 478 8.03 -12.61 -20.22
C VAL A 478 7.88 -12.76 -21.73
N LEU A 479 7.52 -11.66 -22.38
CA LEU A 479 7.30 -11.58 -23.81
C LEU A 479 8.63 -11.33 -24.54
N MET A 480 8.72 -11.83 -25.77
CA MET A 480 9.82 -11.44 -26.66
C MET A 480 9.58 -10.03 -27.20
N PRO A 481 10.56 -9.11 -27.14
CA PRO A 481 10.42 -7.75 -27.67
C PRO A 481 10.15 -7.77 -29.19
N PRO A 482 9.17 -7.00 -29.71
CA PRO A 482 8.81 -7.02 -31.13
C PRO A 482 9.90 -6.48 -32.06
N ASN A 483 10.82 -5.65 -31.55
CA ASN A 483 11.98 -5.16 -32.30
C ASN A 483 13.29 -5.82 -31.82
N LEU A 484 13.19 -6.94 -31.09
CA LEU A 484 14.31 -7.73 -30.56
C LEU A 484 15.29 -6.91 -29.70
N ASN A 485 14.80 -5.84 -29.07
CA ASN A 485 15.57 -5.02 -28.17
C ASN A 485 14.69 -4.59 -27.00
N MET A 486 14.89 -5.26 -25.85
CA MET A 486 14.08 -5.05 -24.64
C MET A 486 13.99 -3.57 -24.24
N ALA A 487 15.13 -2.86 -24.21
CA ALA A 487 15.17 -1.44 -23.85
C ALA A 487 14.35 -0.59 -24.81
N ALA A 488 14.53 -0.76 -26.12
CA ALA A 488 13.85 0.04 -27.12
C ALA A 488 12.33 -0.16 -27.09
N ASP A 489 11.89 -1.40 -26.94
CA ASP A 489 10.47 -1.73 -26.90
C ASP A 489 9.81 -1.29 -25.59
N ALA A 490 10.49 -1.45 -24.45
CA ALA A 490 10.01 -0.96 -23.16
C ALA A 490 9.98 0.58 -23.08
N MET A 491 10.98 1.25 -23.65
CA MET A 491 11.00 2.72 -23.75
C MET A 491 9.94 3.27 -24.70
N VAL A 492 9.50 2.50 -25.70
CA VAL A 492 8.32 2.87 -26.51
C VAL A 492 7.05 2.81 -25.67
N ALA A 493 6.84 1.75 -24.89
CA ALA A 493 5.68 1.67 -24.00
C ALA A 493 5.67 2.82 -22.97
N SER A 494 6.84 3.11 -22.37
CA SER A 494 7.01 4.21 -21.43
C SER A 494 6.75 5.58 -22.07
N LEU A 495 7.27 5.80 -23.29
CA LEU A 495 7.01 7.02 -24.05
C LEU A 495 5.53 7.15 -24.43
N ALA A 496 4.88 6.05 -24.81
CA ALA A 496 3.45 6.05 -25.14
C ALA A 496 2.62 6.48 -23.93
N THR A 497 2.87 5.89 -22.75
CA THR A 497 2.25 6.32 -21.48
C THR A 497 2.46 7.81 -21.22
N ALA A 498 3.72 8.29 -21.24
CA ALA A 498 4.01 9.69 -20.94
C ALA A 498 3.43 10.66 -21.99
N LEU A 499 3.36 10.28 -23.27
CA LEU A 499 2.72 11.08 -24.31
C LEU A 499 1.21 11.22 -24.07
N ALA A 500 0.52 10.12 -23.75
CA ALA A 500 -0.90 10.16 -23.43
C ALA A 500 -1.17 11.06 -22.21
N ASP A 501 -0.35 10.91 -21.16
CA ASP A 501 -0.46 11.72 -19.94
C ASP A 501 -0.19 13.20 -20.22
N THR A 502 0.85 13.52 -21.00
CA THR A 502 1.22 14.90 -21.35
C THR A 502 0.17 15.55 -22.24
N VAL A 503 -0.45 14.81 -23.17
CA VAL A 503 -1.51 15.38 -24.01
C VAL A 503 -2.74 15.70 -23.18
N ALA A 504 -3.15 14.78 -22.31
CA ALA A 504 -4.34 14.93 -21.50
C ALA A 504 -4.16 15.93 -20.33
N SER A 505 -2.93 16.14 -19.87
CA SER A 505 -2.64 16.97 -18.68
C SER A 505 -1.18 17.48 -18.66
N PRO A 506 -0.75 18.34 -19.61
CA PRO A 506 0.65 18.77 -19.75
C PRO A 506 1.22 19.49 -18.53
N GLN A 507 0.35 20.07 -17.70
CA GLN A 507 0.71 20.81 -16.47
C GLN A 507 0.18 20.14 -15.22
N ASN A 508 -0.23 18.86 -15.31
CA ASN A 508 -0.87 18.13 -14.21
C ASN A 508 -2.16 18.79 -13.69
N SER A 509 -2.88 19.51 -14.56
CA SER A 509 -4.14 20.20 -14.25
C SER A 509 -5.28 19.88 -15.23
N GLY A 510 -5.04 19.07 -16.27
CA GLY A 510 -6.05 18.64 -17.24
C GLY A 510 -6.84 17.42 -16.73
N PHE A 511 -6.73 16.30 -17.43
CA PHE A 511 -7.32 15.02 -17.00
C PHE A 511 -6.37 14.21 -16.13
N TYR A 512 -6.79 13.87 -14.92
CA TYR A 512 -6.05 12.95 -14.06
C TYR A 512 -6.97 12.27 -13.03
N GLU A 513 -6.51 11.14 -12.52
CA GLU A 513 -7.05 10.45 -11.35
C GLU A 513 -6.24 10.83 -10.10
N GLY A 514 -6.89 10.85 -8.94
CA GLY A 514 -6.26 11.23 -7.67
C GLY A 514 -6.45 12.71 -7.34
N ASN A 515 -5.48 13.31 -6.65
CA ASN A 515 -5.49 14.72 -6.24
C ASN A 515 -4.36 15.50 -6.93
N VAL A 516 -4.40 16.83 -6.85
CA VAL A 516 -3.37 17.74 -7.40
C VAL A 516 -1.94 17.40 -6.93
N VAL A 517 -1.79 16.74 -5.78
CA VAL A 517 -0.47 16.39 -5.21
C VAL A 517 0.16 15.19 -5.92
N ASN A 518 -0.64 14.18 -6.27
CA ASN A 518 -0.20 12.98 -6.98
C ASN A 518 -1.15 12.69 -8.15
N PRO A 519 -1.15 13.52 -9.20
CA PRO A 519 -2.00 13.34 -10.36
C PRO A 519 -1.52 12.13 -11.16
N VAL A 520 -2.43 11.19 -11.45
CA VAL A 520 -2.16 10.01 -12.26
C VAL A 520 -2.87 10.17 -13.61
N GLY A 521 -2.07 10.24 -14.68
CA GLY A 521 -2.58 10.41 -16.03
C GLY A 521 -3.26 9.16 -16.61
N PRO A 522 -3.91 9.31 -17.77
CA PRO A 522 -4.67 8.26 -18.45
C PRO A 522 -3.88 7.02 -18.89
N GLY A 523 -2.61 7.18 -19.26
CA GLY A 523 -1.72 6.06 -19.53
C GLY A 523 -1.19 5.44 -18.23
N SER A 524 -0.84 6.29 -17.25
CA SER A 524 -0.29 5.85 -15.97
C SER A 524 -1.28 5.03 -15.13
N VAL A 525 -2.58 5.34 -15.17
CA VAL A 525 -3.60 4.60 -14.41
C VAL A 525 -3.82 3.18 -14.96
N CYS A 526 -3.51 2.96 -16.24
CA CYS A 526 -3.65 1.69 -16.94
C CYS A 526 -2.32 0.92 -17.08
N ARG A 527 -1.37 1.21 -16.18
CA ARG A 527 -0.04 0.62 -16.18
C ARG A 527 -0.08 -0.91 -16.24
N ASP A 528 0.89 -1.48 -16.97
CA ASP A 528 1.14 -2.91 -17.12
C ASP A 528 0.01 -3.72 -17.81
N HIS A 529 -1.04 -3.07 -18.29
CA HIS A 529 -2.07 -3.68 -19.13
C HIS A 529 -1.76 -3.43 -20.61
N PHE A 530 -1.61 -4.48 -21.43
CA PHE A 530 -1.31 -4.37 -22.86
C PHE A 530 -2.38 -5.00 -23.76
N GLY A 531 -3.24 -5.87 -23.23
CA GLY A 531 -4.31 -6.50 -23.97
C GLY A 531 -5.46 -6.95 -23.10
N SER A 532 -6.58 -7.30 -23.73
CA SER A 532 -7.75 -7.85 -23.05
C SER A 532 -7.38 -9.00 -22.10
N GLY A 533 -7.92 -8.93 -20.87
CA GLY A 533 -7.66 -9.93 -19.82
C GLY A 533 -6.32 -9.77 -19.10
N ALA A 534 -5.63 -8.62 -19.24
CA ALA A 534 -4.46 -8.29 -18.44
C ALA A 534 -4.79 -8.22 -16.94
N PHE A 535 -3.81 -8.59 -16.12
CA PHE A 535 -3.83 -8.51 -14.65
C PHE A 535 -2.38 -8.49 -14.15
N PRO A 536 -2.09 -8.19 -12.86
CA PRO A 536 -0.72 -8.13 -12.37
C PRO A 536 0.09 -9.40 -12.72
N GLY A 537 1.21 -9.22 -13.41
CA GLY A 537 2.06 -10.32 -13.92
C GLY A 537 1.62 -10.94 -15.23
N ASN A 538 0.51 -10.51 -15.84
CA ASN A 538 0.06 -10.97 -17.15
C ASN A 538 -0.26 -9.77 -18.06
N PRO A 539 0.49 -9.57 -19.17
CA PRO A 539 0.29 -8.43 -20.06
C PRO A 539 -1.04 -8.45 -20.82
N GLY A 540 -1.77 -9.58 -20.80
CA GLY A 540 -3.01 -9.77 -21.55
C GLY A 540 -2.79 -10.36 -22.94
N LYS A 541 -3.84 -10.37 -23.76
CA LYS A 541 -3.78 -10.90 -25.13
C LYS A 541 -2.90 -10.03 -26.03
N VAL A 542 -1.97 -10.68 -26.73
CA VAL A 542 -1.05 -10.05 -27.69
C VAL A 542 -0.94 -10.92 -28.95
N LEU A 543 -0.54 -10.30 -30.06
CA LEU A 543 -0.16 -11.00 -31.29
C LEU A 543 1.29 -11.44 -31.19
N ILE A 544 1.61 -12.59 -31.78
CA ILE A 544 2.98 -13.11 -31.86
C ILE A 544 3.42 -13.11 -33.32
N ASP A 545 4.58 -12.53 -33.59
CA ASP A 545 5.21 -12.58 -34.91
C ASP A 545 5.79 -13.98 -35.17
N PRO A 546 5.30 -14.75 -36.16
CA PRO A 546 5.80 -16.09 -36.43
C PRO A 546 7.29 -16.14 -36.78
N ALA A 547 7.84 -15.05 -37.35
CA ALA A 547 9.23 -15.02 -37.80
C ALA A 547 10.23 -14.73 -36.68
N SER A 548 9.87 -13.84 -35.74
CA SER A 548 10.77 -13.36 -34.69
C SER A 548 10.42 -13.85 -33.29
N GLY A 549 9.20 -14.38 -33.11
CA GLY A 549 8.60 -14.65 -31.81
C GLY A 549 8.17 -13.39 -31.04
N GLY A 550 8.42 -12.19 -31.59
CA GLY A 550 8.14 -10.92 -30.94
C GLY A 550 6.64 -10.70 -30.69
N ALA A 551 6.30 -10.29 -29.47
CA ALA A 551 4.93 -10.01 -29.08
C ALA A 551 4.57 -8.54 -29.29
N PHE A 552 3.40 -8.28 -29.87
CA PHE A 552 2.96 -6.93 -30.22
C PHE A 552 1.43 -6.83 -30.19
N ASN A 553 0.92 -5.61 -30.16
CA ASN A 553 -0.52 -5.34 -30.25
C ASN A 553 -0.84 -4.19 -31.21
N ALA A 554 0.16 -3.64 -31.91
CA ALA A 554 -0.02 -2.53 -32.84
C ALA A 554 0.92 -2.63 -34.05
N TYR A 555 0.37 -2.44 -35.25
CA TYR A 555 1.12 -2.17 -36.47
C TYR A 555 1.31 -0.66 -36.65
N GLY A 556 2.54 -0.26 -36.96
CA GLY A 556 2.90 1.10 -37.28
C GLY A 556 3.36 1.27 -38.73
N ASN A 557 3.94 2.44 -38.99
CA ASN A 557 4.45 2.85 -40.29
C ASN A 557 5.37 1.76 -40.90
N LYS A 558 5.07 1.37 -42.14
CA LYS A 558 5.75 0.30 -42.90
C LYS A 558 5.70 -1.08 -42.20
N GLY A 559 4.60 -1.40 -41.50
CA GLY A 559 4.39 -2.71 -40.87
C GLY A 559 5.28 -2.99 -39.66
N ARG A 560 5.89 -1.94 -39.07
CA ARG A 560 6.66 -2.06 -37.82
C ARG A 560 5.73 -2.47 -36.69
N LYS A 561 6.22 -3.29 -35.77
CA LYS A 561 5.41 -3.89 -34.69
C LYS A 561 5.76 -3.23 -33.37
N PHE A 562 4.75 -2.91 -32.57
CA PHE A 562 4.88 -2.27 -31.26
C PHE A 562 3.94 -2.92 -30.26
N LEU A 563 4.34 -2.92 -28.99
CA LEU A 563 3.48 -3.25 -27.88
C LEU A 563 3.17 -1.95 -27.13
N LEU A 564 1.92 -1.51 -27.17
CA LEU A 564 1.47 -0.26 -26.57
C LEU A 564 0.63 -0.54 -25.31
N PRO A 565 0.76 0.28 -24.25
CA PRO A 565 -0.02 0.11 -23.04
C PRO A 565 -1.50 0.43 -23.29
N ALA A 566 -2.36 -0.04 -22.41
CA ALA A 566 -3.74 0.43 -22.32
C ALA A 566 -3.75 1.92 -21.96
N ILE A 567 -4.81 2.61 -22.38
CA ILE A 567 -5.10 3.99 -21.95
C ILE A 567 -6.50 4.01 -21.38
N TRP A 568 -6.73 4.82 -20.35
CA TRP A 568 -8.07 5.13 -19.90
C TRP A 568 -8.89 5.72 -21.05
N ASP A 569 -10.01 5.10 -21.40
CA ASP A 569 -10.91 5.64 -22.41
C ASP A 569 -12.00 6.47 -21.73
N PRO A 570 -12.08 7.79 -21.97
CA PRO A 570 -13.07 8.66 -21.34
C PRO A 570 -14.51 8.31 -21.75
N LYS A 571 -14.71 7.58 -22.85
CA LYS A 571 -16.04 7.15 -23.29
C LYS A 571 -16.55 5.94 -22.52
N SER A 572 -15.71 4.93 -22.32
CA SER A 572 -16.08 3.70 -21.61
C SER A 572 -15.81 3.74 -20.11
N ASN A 573 -15.04 4.72 -19.63
CA ASN A 573 -14.57 4.81 -18.24
C ASN A 573 -13.87 3.51 -17.80
N ALA A 574 -12.97 3.02 -18.64
CA ALA A 574 -12.17 1.83 -18.37
C ALA A 574 -10.84 1.90 -19.12
N CYS A 575 -9.86 1.09 -18.68
CA CYS A 575 -8.63 0.88 -19.44
C CYS A 575 -8.94 0.14 -20.75
N TRP A 576 -8.74 0.82 -21.86
CA TRP A 576 -8.95 0.30 -23.20
C TRP A 576 -7.66 -0.25 -23.80
N THR A 577 -7.77 -1.37 -24.52
CA THR A 577 -6.67 -2.01 -25.25
C THR A 577 -7.01 -2.16 -26.73
N LEU A 578 -5.98 -2.22 -27.57
CA LEU A 578 -6.12 -2.49 -29.01
C LEU A 578 -6.66 -3.90 -29.33
N MET A 579 -6.60 -4.82 -28.37
CA MET A 579 -6.86 -6.26 -28.51
C MET A 579 -7.99 -6.75 -27.63
#